data_AF-G5KAA4-F1
#
_entry.id   AF-G5KAA4-F1
#
_cell.length_a   1.000
_cell.length_b   1.000
_cell.length_c   1.000
_cell.angle_alpha   90.00
_cell.angle_beta   90.00
_cell.angle_gamma   90.00
#
_symmetry.space_group_name_H-M   'P 1'
#
loop_
_entity.id
_entity.type
_entity.pdbx_description
1 polymer ?
#
loop_
_entity_poly.entity_id
_entity_poly.type
_entity_poly.pdbx_seq_one_letter_code
_entity_poly.pdbx_strand_id
1 'polypeptide(L)'
;MAKQIPKKDGYFTAFWQKSSNGKNIPFTENDLGEELIIIVEDKHKQGIFIIPKLDAIKRNIIATDEIKGKMAMRFYPPWCTNLNKTAQSTQKWQVRYFNYL
;
A
#
# COMPACT_ATOMS: atom_id res chain seq x y z
N MET A 1 8.51 2.32 -2.83
CA MET A 1 8.20 3.76 -3.02
C MET A 1 6.96 3.91 -3.88
N ALA A 2 5.97 4.68 -3.43
CA ALA A 2 4.78 4.96 -4.21
C ALA A 2 4.95 6.21 -5.08
N LYS A 3 4.37 6.19 -6.28
CA LYS A 3 4.50 7.27 -7.27
C LYS A 3 3.15 7.89 -7.58
N GLN A 4 3.13 9.20 -7.76
CA GLN A 4 1.95 9.87 -8.27
C GLN A 4 1.76 9.47 -9.73
N ILE A 5 0.53 9.16 -10.11
CA ILE A 5 0.16 8.92 -11.50
C ILE A 5 -0.64 10.13 -11.98
N PRO A 6 -0.30 10.73 -13.14
CA PRO A 6 -1.04 11.87 -13.67
C PRO A 6 -2.55 11.59 -13.72
N LYS A 7 -3.36 12.59 -13.33
CA LYS A 7 -4.84 12.56 -13.38
C LYS A 7 -5.54 11.61 -12.40
N LYS A 8 -4.83 11.01 -11.43
CA LYS A 8 -5.45 10.21 -10.35
C LYS A 8 -4.84 10.55 -9.00
N ASP A 9 -5.68 10.99 -8.07
CA ASP A 9 -5.27 11.23 -6.69
C ASP A 9 -4.73 9.95 -6.01
N GLY A 10 -3.86 10.17 -5.03
CA GLY A 10 -3.09 9.12 -4.35
C GLY A 10 -1.89 8.59 -5.13
N TYR A 11 -1.09 7.79 -4.45
CA TYR A 11 0.20 7.30 -4.92
C TYR A 11 0.12 5.80 -5.15
N PHE A 12 0.47 5.36 -6.35
CA PHE A 12 0.44 3.95 -6.72
C PHE A 12 1.78 3.29 -6.42
N THR A 13 1.73 2.09 -5.85
CA THR A 13 2.90 1.25 -5.65
C THR A 13 2.56 -0.19 -5.95
N ALA A 14 3.51 -0.88 -6.55
CA ALA A 14 3.48 -2.33 -6.76
C ALA A 14 4.36 -3.01 -5.70
N PHE A 15 3.92 -4.15 -5.21
CA PHE A 15 4.57 -4.99 -4.20
C PHE A 15 4.20 -6.45 -4.51
N TRP A 16 5.04 -7.08 -5.33
CA TRP A 16 4.83 -8.45 -5.80
C TRP A 16 6.20 -9.07 -6.07
N GLN A 17 6.22 -10.40 -6.17
CA GLN A 17 7.41 -11.17 -6.52
C GLN A 17 7.12 -12.16 -7.66
N LYS A 18 8.19 -12.72 -8.25
CA LYS A 18 8.05 -13.82 -9.21
C LYS A 18 8.06 -15.15 -8.47
N SER A 19 7.11 -16.02 -8.78
CA SER A 19 7.17 -17.42 -8.38
C SER A 19 8.29 -18.16 -9.12
N SER A 20 8.60 -19.38 -8.67
CA SER A 20 9.53 -20.30 -9.34
C SER A 20 9.19 -20.54 -10.82
N ASN A 21 7.89 -20.49 -11.16
CA ASN A 21 7.40 -20.66 -12.53
C ASN A 21 7.35 -19.33 -13.33
N GLY A 22 7.96 -18.27 -12.82
CA GLY A 22 8.05 -16.96 -13.48
C GLY A 22 6.77 -16.14 -13.48
N LYS A 23 5.73 -16.52 -12.73
CA LYS A 23 4.46 -15.77 -12.63
C LYS A 23 4.56 -14.71 -11.54
N ASN A 24 4.00 -13.53 -11.80
CA ASN A 24 3.88 -12.49 -10.77
C ASN A 24 2.83 -12.91 -9.73
N ILE A 25 3.23 -12.91 -8.47
CA ILE A 25 2.39 -13.26 -7.32
C ILE A 25 2.46 -12.18 -6.25
N PRO A 26 1.40 -11.96 -5.46
CA PRO A 26 1.48 -11.08 -4.29
C PRO A 26 2.54 -11.58 -3.32
N PHE A 27 3.04 -10.68 -2.48
CA PHE A 27 3.78 -11.09 -1.30
C PHE A 27 2.88 -11.90 -0.35
N THR A 28 3.50 -12.86 0.32
CA THR A 28 2.94 -13.74 1.33
C THR A 28 3.42 -13.32 2.72
N GLU A 29 2.88 -13.95 3.75
CA GLU A 29 3.30 -13.72 5.13
C GLU A 29 4.80 -13.93 5.35
N ASN A 30 5.40 -14.88 4.63
CA ASN A 30 6.81 -15.21 4.77
C ASN A 30 7.74 -14.21 4.07
N ASP A 31 7.21 -13.40 3.15
CA ASP A 31 8.00 -12.41 2.41
C ASP A 31 8.13 -11.08 3.17
N LEU A 32 7.28 -10.86 4.17
CA LEU A 32 7.34 -9.68 5.03
C LEU A 32 7.97 -10.01 6.38
N GLY A 33 8.73 -9.06 6.91
CA GLY A 33 8.98 -8.98 8.35
C GLY A 33 7.73 -8.53 9.10
N GLU A 34 7.88 -7.68 10.11
CA GLU A 34 6.75 -7.26 10.95
C GLU A 34 5.86 -6.18 10.32
N GLU A 35 6.34 -5.46 9.31
CA GLU A 35 5.67 -4.27 8.77
C GLU A 35 5.81 -4.16 7.25
N LEU A 36 4.77 -3.63 6.60
CA LEU A 36 4.81 -3.11 5.23
C LEU A 36 5.07 -1.62 5.26
N ILE A 37 6.22 -1.21 4.74
CA ILE A 37 6.65 0.18 4.70
C ILE A 37 6.49 0.76 3.29
N ILE A 38 5.70 1.83 3.15
CA ILE A 38 5.48 2.53 1.89
C ILE A 38 5.86 4.00 2.05
N ILE A 39 6.96 4.39 1.39
CA ILE A 39 7.40 5.79 1.33
C ILE A 39 6.69 6.50 0.18
N VAL A 40 6.19 7.71 0.45
CA VAL A 40 5.62 8.65 -0.51
C VAL A 40 6.49 9.91 -0.53
N GLU A 41 6.97 10.26 -1.72
CA GLU A 41 7.70 11.51 -1.96
C GLU A 41 7.02 12.27 -3.11
N ASP A 42 6.66 13.52 -2.83
CA ASP A 42 6.02 14.44 -3.79
C ASP A 42 6.49 15.87 -3.56
N LYS A 43 7.63 16.21 -4.19
CA LYS A 43 8.27 17.53 -4.10
C LYS A 43 8.51 17.93 -2.63
N HIS A 44 7.63 18.78 -2.08
CA HIS A 44 7.70 19.31 -0.72
C HIS A 44 6.84 18.53 0.29
N LYS A 45 6.21 17.43 -0.13
CA LYS A 45 5.41 16.57 0.74
C LYS A 45 6.03 15.20 0.78
N GLN A 46 6.43 14.77 1.97
CA GLN A 46 7.02 13.47 2.19
C GLN A 46 6.37 12.79 3.38
N GLY A 47 6.37 11.47 3.35
CA GLY A 47 5.84 10.68 4.44
C GLY A 47 5.92 9.20 4.19
N ILE A 48 5.55 8.45 5.21
CA ILE A 48 5.72 7.02 5.28
C ILE A 48 4.46 6.38 5.86
N PHE A 49 3.99 5.32 5.22
CA PHE A 49 3.03 4.39 5.81
C PHE A 49 3.79 3.23 6.42
N ILE A 50 3.53 2.95 7.69
CA ILE A 50 4.09 1.82 8.43
C ILE A 50 2.92 0.94 8.87
N ILE A 51 2.60 -0.08 8.07
CA ILE A 51 1.43 -0.92 8.30
C ILE A 51 1.88 -2.25 8.90
N PRO A 52 1.47 -2.60 10.14
CA PRO A 52 1.78 -3.89 10.74
C PRO A 52 1.32 -5.06 9.86
N LYS A 53 2.09 -6.14 9.82
CA LYS A 53 1.83 -7.34 9.03
C LYS A 53 0.42 -7.88 9.24
N LEU A 54 -0.03 -7.96 10.49
CA LEU A 54 -1.39 -8.42 10.83
C LEU A 54 -2.49 -7.54 10.23
N ASP A 55 -2.30 -6.22 10.22
CA ASP A 55 -3.23 -5.30 9.58
C ASP A 55 -3.18 -5.37 8.05
N ALA A 56 -1.99 -5.63 7.48
CA ALA A 56 -1.84 -5.86 6.05
C ALA A 56 -2.56 -7.15 5.60
N ILE A 57 -2.48 -8.23 6.38
CA ILE A 57 -3.20 -9.49 6.17
C ILE A 57 -4.71 -9.26 6.28
N LYS A 58 -5.18 -8.64 7.38
CA LYS A 58 -6.61 -8.33 7.61
C LYS A 58 -7.23 -7.50 6.49
N ARG A 59 -6.42 -6.74 5.76
CA ARG A 59 -6.84 -5.89 4.62
C ARG A 59 -6.61 -6.56 3.26
N ASN A 60 -6.25 -7.83 3.25
CA ASN A 60 -5.96 -8.65 2.08
C ASN A 60 -4.89 -8.03 1.19
N ILE A 61 -3.91 -7.32 1.78
CA ILE A 61 -2.78 -6.75 1.05
C ILE A 61 -1.74 -7.85 0.82
N ILE A 62 -1.47 -8.64 1.85
CA ILE A 62 -0.58 -9.80 1.84
C ILE A 62 -1.41 -11.06 1.63
N ALA A 63 -0.86 -12.02 0.90
CA ALA A 63 -1.49 -13.31 0.66
C ALA A 63 -1.29 -14.26 1.84
N THR A 64 -2.32 -15.06 2.11
CA THR A 64 -2.30 -16.23 3.00
C THR A 64 -2.74 -17.45 2.18
N ASP A 65 -2.83 -18.63 2.81
CA ASP A 65 -3.33 -19.83 2.15
C ASP A 65 -4.80 -19.68 1.70
N GLU A 66 -5.60 -18.88 2.40
CA GLU A 66 -7.02 -18.63 2.12
C GLU A 66 -7.28 -17.33 1.33
N ILE A 67 -6.38 -16.35 1.44
CA ILE A 67 -6.60 -14.99 0.93
C ILE A 67 -5.64 -14.69 -0.21
N LYS A 68 -6.23 -14.39 -1.38
CA LYS A 68 -5.47 -13.83 -2.50
C LYS A 68 -5.06 -12.38 -2.19
N GLY A 69 -3.77 -12.19 -1.88
CA GLY A 69 -3.18 -10.87 -1.64
C GLY A 69 -3.18 -9.95 -2.86
N LYS A 70 -2.70 -8.71 -2.67
CA LYS A 70 -2.59 -7.70 -3.72
C LYS A 70 -1.18 -7.61 -4.26
N MET A 71 -1.07 -7.31 -5.54
CA MET A 71 0.23 -7.03 -6.20
C MET A 71 0.53 -5.54 -6.29
N ALA A 72 -0.49 -4.69 -6.14
CA ALA A 72 -0.35 -3.25 -6.18
C ALA A 72 -1.58 -2.58 -5.57
N MET A 73 -1.41 -1.36 -5.06
CA MET A 73 -2.54 -0.52 -4.68
C MET A 73 -2.16 0.97 -4.62
N ARG A 74 -3.16 1.81 -4.34
CA ARG A 74 -2.97 3.23 -4.06
C ARG A 74 -2.93 3.50 -2.56
N PHE A 75 -2.04 4.41 -2.18
CA PHE A 75 -1.91 4.96 -0.85
C PHE A 75 -2.29 6.44 -0.88
N TYR A 76 -3.08 6.87 0.09
CA TYR A 76 -3.65 8.21 0.15
C TYR A 76 -3.17 8.90 1.43
N PRO A 77 -2.06 9.65 1.39
CA PRO A 77 -1.66 10.49 2.50
C PRO A 77 -2.76 11.50 2.88
N PRO A 78 -2.70 12.11 4.08
CA PRO A 78 -3.74 13.04 4.53
C PRO A 78 -3.92 14.24 3.60
N TRP A 79 -2.89 14.63 2.84
CA TRP A 79 -2.95 15.73 1.89
C TRP A 79 -3.69 15.41 0.58
N CYS A 80 -4.11 14.17 0.35
CA CYS A 80 -4.98 13.83 -0.77
C CYS A 80 -6.44 14.16 -0.39
N THR A 81 -6.96 15.31 -0.85
CA THR A 81 -8.29 15.81 -0.42
C THR A 81 -9.41 15.58 -1.44
N ASN A 82 -9.09 15.50 -2.73
CA ASN A 82 -10.09 15.36 -3.80
C ASN A 82 -10.44 13.89 -4.12
N LEU A 83 -10.77 13.11 -3.09
CA LEU A 83 -10.95 11.66 -3.23
C LEU A 83 -12.41 11.27 -3.51
N ASN A 84 -12.62 10.24 -4.36
CA ASN A 84 -13.92 9.58 -4.49
C ASN A 84 -14.25 8.72 -3.24
N LYS A 85 -15.50 8.25 -3.12
CA LYS A 85 -15.98 7.50 -1.94
C LYS A 85 -15.10 6.28 -1.58
N THR A 86 -14.65 5.52 -2.57
CA THR A 86 -13.80 4.33 -2.36
C THR A 86 -12.40 4.73 -1.86
N ALA A 87 -11.82 5.77 -2.44
CA ALA A 87 -10.53 6.30 -2.03
C ALA A 87 -10.59 6.92 -0.63
N GLN A 88 -11.65 7.65 -0.29
CA GLN A 88 -11.89 8.16 1.06
C GLN A 88 -11.97 7.02 2.09
N SER A 89 -12.73 5.96 1.80
CA SER A 89 -12.82 4.79 2.68
C SER A 89 -11.45 4.13 2.90
N THR A 90 -10.65 4.06 1.84
CA THR A 90 -9.27 3.53 1.91
C THR A 90 -8.36 4.47 2.72
N GLN A 91 -8.42 5.77 2.48
CA GLN A 91 -7.66 6.77 3.21
C GLN A 91 -7.93 6.72 4.71
N LYS A 92 -9.21 6.59 5.13
CA LYS A 92 -9.63 6.58 6.55
C LYS A 92 -8.87 5.59 7.43
N TRP A 93 -8.46 4.46 6.87
CA TRP A 93 -7.63 3.52 7.62
C TRP A 93 -6.14 3.74 7.38
N GLN A 94 -5.73 4.09 6.16
CA GLN A 94 -4.32 4.30 5.84
C GLN A 94 -3.69 5.41 6.66
N VAL A 95 -4.40 6.51 6.89
CA VAL A 95 -3.88 7.67 7.64
C VAL A 95 -3.57 7.35 9.11
N ARG A 96 -4.12 6.26 9.66
CA ARG A 96 -3.78 5.79 11.02
C ARG A 96 -2.35 5.24 11.12
N TYR A 97 -1.78 4.86 9.98
CA TYR A 97 -0.44 4.29 9.85
C TYR A 97 0.54 5.28 9.19
N PHE A 98 0.12 6.54 8.99
CA PHE A 98 0.88 7.52 8.23
C PHE A 98 1.64 8.47 9.16
N ASN A 99 2.92 8.69 8.84
CA ASN A 99 3.75 9.72 9.44
C ASN A 99 4.28 10.67 8.37
N TYR A 100 4.28 11.97 8.67
CA TYR A 100 4.97 12.96 7.86
C TYR A 100 6.49 12.81 8.03
N LEU A 101 7.23 13.09 6.96
CA LEU A 101 8.69 13.19 6.95
C LEU A 101 9.11 14.62 6.59
#